data_AF-A0A6C0LVG2-F1
#
_entry.id   AF-A0A6C0LVG2-F1
#
_cell.length_a   1.000
_cell.length_b   1.000
_cell.length_c   1.000
_cell.angle_alpha   90.00
_cell.angle_beta   90.00
_cell.angle_gamma   90.00
#
_symmetry.space_group_name_H-M   'P 1'
#
loop_
_entity.id
_entity.type
_entity.pdbx_description
1 polymer ?
#
loop_
_entity_poly.entity_id
_entity_poly.type
_entity_poly.pdbx_seq_one_letter_code
_entity_poly.pdbx_strand_id
1 'polypeptide(L)'
;MNTTNQTYKIAKQRQLIDLNGDMTNFDLTFTATSKDGKTFNVIVVDQETLDSNLVSEMKYKTATGSISGNIVADKNVHQSYYLCLKADPPCDVDIKIVKKAIPPSKKVMLKPPPPPPPMPEQNKSFFTLKNTVLTILAVVCIIFILYNVRNYFKTSDVVSEVNDKNVPSLGVVSGDGGDNSITDDVMSEGGGMSPGMNGLLHKLKNMSMTH
;
A
#
# COMPACT_ATOMS: atom_id res chain seq x y z
N MET A 1 5.69 21.68 29.97
CA MET A 1 5.95 20.51 29.10
C MET A 1 5.04 19.41 29.59
N ASN A 2 4.34 18.71 28.69
CA ASN A 2 3.50 17.57 29.07
C ASN A 2 4.26 16.28 28.75
N THR A 3 4.24 15.30 29.65
CA THR A 3 4.89 14.01 29.44
C THR A 3 3.93 12.88 29.76
N THR A 4 3.80 11.94 28.83
CA THR A 4 2.95 10.76 28.96
C THR A 4 3.81 9.52 28.81
N ASN A 5 3.70 8.60 29.76
CA ASN A 5 4.37 7.30 29.73
C ASN A 5 3.29 6.21 29.87
N GLN A 6 3.21 5.30 28.91
CA GLN A 6 2.24 4.21 28.94
C GLN A 6 2.82 2.96 28.27
N THR A 7 2.58 1.79 28.88
CA THR A 7 2.92 0.49 28.28
C THR A 7 1.74 0.00 27.43
N TYR A 8 2.03 -0.49 26.23
CA TYR A 8 1.07 -1.12 25.34
C TYR A 8 1.49 -2.54 25.01
N LYS A 9 0.52 -3.46 24.99
CA LYS A 9 0.71 -4.82 24.50
C LYS A 9 0.46 -4.84 23.00
N ILE A 10 1.52 -4.91 22.21
CA ILE A 10 1.42 -4.93 20.74
C ILE A 10 1.54 -6.36 20.22
N ALA A 11 0.75 -6.65 19.18
CA ALA A 11 0.70 -7.95 18.52
C ALA A 11 0.69 -7.74 17.00
N LYS A 12 0.28 -8.76 16.25
CA LYS A 12 0.20 -8.71 14.78
C LYS A 12 -0.79 -7.66 14.27
N GLN A 13 -1.84 -7.40 15.04
CA GLN A 13 -2.82 -6.35 14.76
C GLN A 13 -2.21 -4.96 15.02
N ARG A 14 -2.58 -4.00 14.17
CA ARG A 14 -2.09 -2.61 14.27
C ARG A 14 -2.69 -1.94 15.49
N GLN A 15 -1.85 -1.31 16.29
CA GLN A 15 -2.27 -0.44 17.39
C GLN A 15 -1.93 1.00 17.05
N LEU A 16 -2.93 1.88 17.08
CA LEU A 16 -2.78 3.31 16.85
C LEU A 16 -2.71 4.04 18.19
N ILE A 17 -1.73 4.93 18.33
CA ILE A 17 -1.53 5.77 19.51
C ILE A 17 -1.53 7.22 19.07
N ASP A 18 -2.45 8.01 19.62
CA ASP A 18 -2.50 9.45 19.37
C ASP A 18 -1.29 10.16 19.98
N LEU A 19 -0.53 10.87 19.13
CA LEU A 19 0.67 11.58 19.56
C LEU A 19 0.34 12.97 20.09
N ASN A 20 -0.46 13.77 19.38
CA ASN A 20 -0.63 15.19 19.67
C ASN A 20 -1.89 15.54 20.47
N GLY A 21 -2.96 14.73 20.43
CA GLY A 21 -4.27 15.12 20.98
C GLY A 21 -4.78 16.39 20.32
N ASP A 22 -5.32 17.32 21.12
CA ASP A 22 -5.93 18.57 20.62
C ASP A 22 -4.92 19.70 20.30
N MET A 23 -3.62 19.41 20.24
CA MET A 23 -2.59 20.45 20.02
C MET A 23 -2.44 20.81 18.54
N THR A 24 -2.61 22.09 18.20
CA THR A 24 -2.37 22.62 16.84
C THR A 24 -0.91 22.94 16.55
N ASN A 25 -0.22 23.57 17.50
CA ASN A 25 1.17 23.97 17.35
C ASN A 25 2.01 23.34 18.47
N PHE A 26 2.94 22.46 18.11
CA PHE A 26 3.70 21.67 19.06
C PHE A 26 5.07 21.25 18.53
N ASP A 27 5.98 21.04 19.46
CA ASP A 27 7.22 20.29 19.31
C ASP A 27 7.09 19.04 20.20
N LEU A 28 7.08 17.87 19.57
CA LEU A 28 6.82 16.60 20.22
C LEU A 28 7.95 15.63 19.93
N THR A 29 8.47 14.99 20.98
CA THR A 29 9.39 13.86 20.86
C THR A 29 8.71 12.63 21.42
N PHE A 30 8.74 11.53 20.67
CA PHE A 30 8.28 10.23 21.14
C PHE A 30 9.45 9.24 21.22
N THR A 31 9.33 8.27 22.12
CA THR A 31 10.23 7.14 22.26
C THR A 31 9.39 5.89 22.50
N ALA A 32 9.65 4.84 21.75
CA ALA A 32 9.02 3.54 21.89
C ALA A 32 10.10 2.51 22.20
N THR A 33 9.99 1.82 23.33
CA THR A 33 10.99 0.87 23.81
C THR A 33 10.33 -0.46 24.19
N SER A 34 10.69 -1.54 23.51
CA SER A 34 10.29 -2.91 23.88
C SER A 34 10.96 -3.29 25.19
N LYS A 35 10.17 -3.79 26.16
CA LYS A 35 10.65 -4.20 27.48
C LYS A 35 11.64 -5.36 27.44
N ASP A 36 11.50 -6.21 26.44
CA ASP A 36 12.24 -7.44 26.23
C ASP A 36 13.26 -7.36 25.08
N GLY A 37 13.49 -6.17 24.52
CA GLY A 37 14.43 -5.96 23.42
C GLY A 37 14.00 -6.58 22.08
N LYS A 38 12.74 -7.03 21.98
CA LYS A 38 12.19 -7.63 20.76
C LYS A 38 12.05 -6.61 19.64
N THR A 39 12.02 -7.13 18.42
CA THR A 39 11.77 -6.32 17.24
C THR A 39 10.29 -5.99 17.10
N PHE A 40 10.00 -4.77 16.66
CA PHE A 40 8.65 -4.34 16.34
C PHE A 40 8.66 -3.40 15.13
N ASN A 41 7.51 -3.27 14.49
CA ASN A 41 7.33 -2.42 13.32
C ASN A 41 6.60 -1.15 13.72
N VAL A 42 7.06 -0.02 13.22
CA VAL A 42 6.52 1.30 13.53
C VAL A 42 6.39 2.17 12.29
N ILE A 43 5.33 2.98 12.26
CA ILE A 43 5.15 4.06 11.30
C ILE A 43 4.43 5.22 11.97
N VAL A 44 4.79 6.46 11.59
CA VAL A 44 4.06 7.66 11.96
C VAL A 44 3.21 8.06 10.77
N VAL A 45 1.92 8.28 10.99
CA VAL A 45 0.93 8.64 9.97
C VAL A 45 0.09 9.82 10.43
N ASP A 46 -0.48 10.57 9.51
CA ASP A 46 -1.50 11.59 9.80
C ASP A 46 -2.92 11.06 9.53
N GLN A 47 -3.94 11.83 9.94
CA GLN A 47 -5.34 11.48 9.73
C GLN A 47 -5.70 11.27 8.25
N GLU A 48 -5.22 12.14 7.37
CA GLU A 48 -5.47 12.06 5.92
C GLU A 48 -4.93 10.75 5.32
N THR A 49 -3.75 10.32 5.78
CA THR A 49 -3.16 9.03 5.44
C THR A 49 -4.00 7.84 5.93
N LEU A 50 -4.56 7.93 7.14
CA LEU A 50 -5.43 6.89 7.68
C LEU A 50 -6.73 6.79 6.88
N ASP A 51 -7.36 7.91 6.59
CA ASP A 51 -8.66 7.99 5.90
C ASP A 51 -8.58 7.55 4.43
N SER A 52 -7.45 7.77 3.78
CA SER A 52 -7.22 7.38 2.38
C SER A 52 -6.92 5.88 2.18
N ASN A 53 -6.88 5.07 3.24
CA ASN A 53 -6.51 3.64 3.21
C ASN A 53 -5.12 3.34 2.61
N LEU A 54 -4.26 4.35 2.42
CA LEU A 54 -2.91 4.20 1.86
C LEU A 54 -1.93 3.52 2.83
N VAL A 55 -2.34 3.29 4.09
CA VAL A 55 -1.52 2.69 5.15
C VAL A 55 -1.01 1.29 4.79
N SER A 56 -1.75 0.52 3.98
CA SER A 56 -1.32 -0.81 3.49
C SER A 56 -0.09 -0.74 2.58
N GLU A 57 0.08 0.36 1.84
CA GLU A 57 1.18 0.57 0.89
C GLU A 57 2.42 1.17 1.58
N MET A 58 2.25 1.70 2.80
CA MET A 58 3.34 2.36 3.51
C MET A 58 4.33 1.38 4.12
N LYS A 59 5.62 1.72 4.00
CA LYS A 59 6.71 0.93 4.56
C LYS A 59 6.86 1.20 6.04
N TYR A 60 6.60 0.19 6.86
CA TYR A 60 6.94 0.20 8.28
C TYR A 60 8.46 0.19 8.44
N LYS A 61 8.93 0.84 9.49
CA LYS A 61 10.32 0.71 9.95
C LYS A 61 10.39 -0.34 11.03
N THR A 62 11.35 -1.26 10.92
CA THR A 62 11.64 -2.24 11.97
C THR A 62 12.56 -1.59 12.99
N ALA A 63 12.16 -1.60 14.26
CA ALA A 63 12.98 -1.19 15.40
C ALA A 63 13.41 -2.42 16.19
N THR A 64 14.67 -2.45 16.64
CA THR A 64 15.22 -3.49 17.51
C THR A 64 15.39 -2.89 18.90
N GLY A 65 14.53 -3.24 19.85
CA GLY A 65 14.57 -2.68 21.19
C GLY A 65 13.96 -1.28 21.31
N SER A 66 14.50 -0.27 20.63
CA SER A 66 14.03 1.13 20.81
C SER A 66 14.02 1.95 19.52
N ILE A 67 13.09 2.91 19.43
CA ILE A 67 13.04 3.94 18.38
C ILE A 67 12.51 5.25 18.93
N SER A 68 13.07 6.36 18.45
CA SER A 68 12.58 7.70 18.77
C SER A 68 12.43 8.57 17.53
N GLY A 69 11.61 9.61 17.66
CA GLY A 69 11.39 10.59 16.62
C GLY A 69 10.89 11.91 17.17
N ASN A 70 11.07 12.97 16.40
CA ASN A 70 10.61 14.32 16.72
C ASN A 70 9.67 14.83 15.61
N ILE A 71 8.60 15.52 16.01
CA ILE A 71 7.57 16.08 15.14
C ILE A 71 7.36 17.53 15.56
N VAL A 72 7.49 18.45 14.60
CA VAL A 72 7.25 19.88 14.79
C VAL A 72 6.10 20.31 13.88
N ALA A 73 5.05 20.85 14.50
CA ALA A 73 3.92 21.48 13.86
C ALA A 73 3.84 22.95 14.30
N ASP A 74 4.10 23.89 13.41
CA ASP A 74 4.17 25.33 13.69
C ASP A 74 3.38 26.18 12.68
N LYS A 75 2.60 25.51 11.81
CA LYS A 75 1.91 26.14 10.68
C LYS A 75 0.57 26.76 11.06
N ASN A 76 0.15 26.63 12.31
CA ASN A 76 -1.17 27.01 12.81
C ASN A 76 -2.33 26.31 12.07
N VAL A 77 -2.13 25.04 11.70
CA VAL A 77 -3.12 24.17 11.06
C VAL A 77 -3.21 22.92 11.90
N HIS A 78 -4.41 22.59 12.36
CA HIS A 78 -4.63 21.39 13.17
C HIS A 78 -4.48 20.15 12.29
N GLN A 79 -3.60 19.24 12.68
CA GLN A 79 -3.36 17.97 12.01
C GLN A 79 -3.06 16.92 13.06
N SER A 80 -3.82 15.82 13.07
CA SER A 80 -3.63 14.71 14.00
C SER A 80 -2.55 13.76 13.50
N TYR A 81 -1.65 13.36 14.39
CA TYR A 81 -0.55 12.44 14.14
C TYR A 81 -0.71 11.19 15.02
N TYR A 82 -0.59 10.03 14.40
CA TYR A 82 -0.71 8.73 15.06
C TYR A 82 0.57 7.92 14.90
N LEU A 83 0.97 7.24 15.96
CA LEU A 83 1.99 6.21 15.94
C LEU A 83 1.30 4.85 15.77
N CYS A 84 1.58 4.18 14.65
CA CYS A 84 1.08 2.84 14.39
C CYS A 84 2.16 1.81 14.71
N LEU A 85 1.85 0.88 15.61
CA LEU A 85 2.74 -0.18 16.06
C LEU A 85 2.16 -1.57 15.76
N LYS A 86 3.03 -2.52 15.44
CA LYS A 86 2.70 -3.95 15.39
C LYS A 86 3.95 -4.79 15.65
N ALA A 87 3.79 -5.97 16.22
CA ALA A 87 4.88 -6.91 16.48
C ALA A 87 4.45 -8.35 16.18
N ASP A 88 5.39 -9.12 15.65
CA ASP A 88 5.24 -10.56 15.44
C ASP A 88 6.62 -11.18 15.66
N PRO A 89 6.92 -11.75 16.84
CA PRO A 89 5.98 -12.12 17.92
C PRO A 89 5.47 -10.94 18.77
N PRO A 90 4.35 -11.09 19.51
CA PRO A 90 3.83 -10.06 20.41
C PRO A 90 4.81 -9.66 21.52
N CYS A 91 4.78 -8.38 21.92
CA CYS A 91 5.64 -7.83 22.97
C CYS A 91 5.01 -6.62 23.68
N ASP A 92 5.57 -6.27 24.84
CA ASP A 92 5.17 -5.07 25.59
C ASP A 92 6.13 -3.92 25.23
N VAL A 93 5.56 -2.77 24.84
CA VAL A 93 6.31 -1.57 24.46
C VAL A 93 5.94 -0.39 25.35
N ASP A 94 6.94 0.21 25.97
CA ASP A 94 6.83 1.46 26.71
C ASP A 94 6.93 2.64 25.77
N ILE A 95 5.88 3.47 25.76
CA ILE A 95 5.78 4.66 24.93
C ILE A 95 5.90 5.88 25.83
N LYS A 96 6.91 6.71 25.56
CA LYS A 96 7.14 8.00 26.19
C LYS A 96 6.93 9.11 25.18
N ILE A 97 6.02 10.03 25.47
CA ILE A 97 5.71 11.18 24.62
C ILE A 97 5.98 12.45 25.44
N VAL A 98 6.85 13.32 24.94
CA VAL A 98 7.17 14.62 25.53
C VAL A 98 6.69 15.70 24.57
N LYS A 99 5.73 16.52 25.00
CA LYS A 99 5.11 17.57 24.18
C LYS A 99 5.41 18.95 24.75
N LYS A 100 5.71 19.90 23.85
CA LYS A 100 5.89 21.31 24.16
C LYS A 100 5.01 22.13 23.22
N ALA A 101 4.08 22.92 23.76
CA ALA A 101 3.27 23.82 22.97
C ALA A 101 4.14 24.92 22.35
N ILE A 102 3.92 25.22 21.08
CA ILE A 102 4.54 26.34 20.38
C ILE A 102 3.49 27.45 20.31
N PRO A 103 3.80 28.70 20.72
CA PRO A 103 2.90 29.81 20.51
C PRO A 103 2.54 29.91 19.02
N PRO A 104 1.30 30.19 18.63
CA PRO A 104 0.97 30.41 17.23
C PRO A 104 1.92 31.46 16.69
N SER A 105 2.70 31.08 15.66
CA SER A 105 3.59 32.03 15.01
C SER A 105 2.72 33.21 14.63
N LYS A 106 3.05 34.40 15.15
CA LYS A 106 2.49 35.66 14.64
C LYS A 106 2.98 35.72 13.21
N LYS A 107 2.29 35.05 12.28
CA LYS A 107 2.48 35.26 10.86
C LYS A 107 2.27 36.75 10.72
N VAL A 108 3.39 37.46 10.55
CA VAL A 108 3.38 38.81 10.01
C VAL A 108 2.44 38.67 8.84
N MET A 109 1.30 39.37 8.85
CA MET A 109 0.46 39.48 7.68
C MET A 109 1.36 40.09 6.62
N LEU A 110 2.08 39.24 5.89
CA LEU A 110 2.77 39.62 4.69
C LEU A 110 1.64 40.18 3.85
N LYS A 111 1.71 41.49 3.63
CA LYS A 111 0.81 42.25 2.76
C LYS A 111 0.46 41.33 1.59
N PRO A 112 -0.84 41.09 1.33
CA PRO A 112 -1.27 40.08 0.37
C PRO A 112 -0.37 40.20 -0.86
N PRO A 113 0.29 39.11 -1.28
CA PRO A 113 1.21 39.17 -2.40
C PRO A 113 0.47 39.87 -3.54
N PRO A 114 1.10 40.84 -4.23
CA PRO A 114 0.47 41.48 -5.38
C PRO A 114 -0.12 40.37 -6.25
N PRO A 115 -1.38 40.54 -6.73
CA PRO A 115 -2.08 39.50 -7.46
C PRO A 115 -1.10 38.92 -8.47
N PRO A 116 -0.85 37.59 -8.42
CA PRO A 116 0.12 37.00 -9.30
C PRO A 116 -0.22 37.44 -10.72
N PRO A 117 0.77 37.87 -11.54
CA PRO A 117 0.50 38.13 -12.95
C PRO A 117 -0.23 36.90 -13.49
N PRO A 118 -1.26 37.07 -14.35
CA PRO A 118 -2.06 35.97 -14.85
C PRO A 118 -1.11 34.89 -15.34
N MET A 119 -1.05 33.81 -14.56
CA MET A 119 -0.10 32.74 -14.80
C MET A 119 -0.55 32.14 -16.14
N PRO A 120 0.34 32.01 -17.14
CA PRO A 120 -0.02 31.35 -18.38
C PRO A 120 -0.57 30.00 -17.97
N GLU A 121 -1.83 29.77 -18.35
CA GLU A 121 -2.62 28.61 -18.02
C GLU A 121 -1.77 27.37 -18.28
N GLN A 122 -1.17 26.82 -17.21
CA GLN A 122 -0.39 25.60 -17.32
C GLN A 122 -1.42 24.52 -17.57
N ASN A 123 -1.66 24.28 -18.86
CA ASN A 123 -2.33 23.12 -19.41
C ASN A 123 -1.58 21.91 -18.89
N LYS A 124 -1.96 21.48 -17.68
CA LYS A 124 -1.64 20.16 -17.16
C LYS A 124 -2.31 19.23 -18.14
N SER A 125 -1.55 18.82 -19.15
CA SER A 125 -1.80 17.62 -19.91
C SER A 125 -1.97 16.54 -18.86
N PHE A 126 -3.23 16.26 -18.52
CA PHE A 126 -3.66 15.04 -17.87
C PHE A 126 -3.37 13.93 -18.87
N PHE A 127 -2.07 13.63 -19.01
CA PHE A 127 -1.56 12.55 -19.82
C PHE A 127 -2.34 11.33 -19.37
N THR A 128 -3.13 10.83 -20.31
CA THR A 128 -4.20 9.85 -20.15
C THR A 128 -3.59 8.50 -19.83
N LEU A 129 -3.06 8.34 -18.62
CA LEU A 129 -2.45 7.10 -18.14
C LEU A 129 -3.44 5.93 -18.28
N LYS A 130 -4.75 6.20 -18.14
CA LYS A 130 -5.82 5.24 -18.42
C LYS A 130 -5.86 4.78 -19.88
N ASN A 131 -5.61 5.67 -20.85
CA ASN A 131 -5.59 5.31 -22.27
C ASN A 131 -4.30 4.56 -22.65
N THR A 132 -3.16 4.92 -22.06
CA THR A 132 -1.89 4.22 -22.32
C THR A 132 -1.93 2.77 -21.85
N VAL A 133 -2.50 2.49 -20.67
CA VAL A 133 -2.65 1.11 -20.17
C VAL A 133 -3.60 0.29 -21.06
N LEU A 134 -4.71 0.89 -21.51
CA LEU A 134 -5.66 0.24 -22.41
C LEU A 134 -5.02 -0.13 -23.76
N THR A 135 -4.19 0.75 -24.33
CA THR A 135 -3.49 0.49 -25.59
C THR A 135 -2.49 -0.66 -25.46
N ILE A 136 -1.74 -0.73 -24.35
CA ILE A 136 -0.78 -1.82 -24.12
C ILE A 136 -1.51 -3.16 -24.01
N LEU A 137 -2.62 -3.22 -23.26
CA LEU A 137 -3.43 -4.43 -23.12
C LEU A 137 -3.98 -4.91 -24.47
N ALA A 138 -4.50 -4.00 -25.29
CA ALA A 138 -5.02 -4.32 -26.62
C ALA A 138 -3.94 -4.91 -27.54
N VAL A 139 -2.72 -4.36 -27.53
CA VAL A 139 -1.59 -4.87 -28.32
C VAL A 139 -1.19 -6.28 -27.87
N VAL A 140 -1.14 -6.55 -26.56
CA VAL A 140 -0.83 -7.89 -26.02
C VAL A 140 -1.89 -8.92 -26.44
N CYS A 141 -3.18 -8.56 -26.37
CA CYS A 141 -4.27 -9.43 -26.83
C CYS A 141 -4.17 -9.75 -28.33
N ILE A 142 -3.87 -8.75 -29.17
CA ILE A 142 -3.69 -8.96 -30.63
C ILE A 142 -2.53 -9.92 -30.90
N ILE A 143 -1.38 -9.73 -30.23
CA ILE A 143 -0.21 -10.61 -30.39
C ILE A 143 -0.55 -12.05 -29.96
N PHE A 144 -1.27 -12.21 -28.85
CA PHE A 144 -1.70 -13.53 -28.36
C PHE A 144 -2.65 -14.23 -29.35
N ILE A 145 -3.61 -13.51 -29.93
CA ILE A 145 -4.53 -14.05 -30.95
C ILE A 145 -3.73 -14.49 -32.18
N LEU A 146 -2.81 -13.65 -32.68
CA LEU A 146 -1.97 -13.99 -33.83
C LEU A 146 -1.08 -15.21 -33.55
N TYR A 147 -0.54 -15.34 -32.34
CA TYR A 147 0.23 -16.51 -31.93
C TYR A 147 -0.61 -17.80 -31.96
N ASN A 148 -1.83 -17.77 -31.42
CA ASN A 148 -2.73 -18.92 -31.42
C ASN A 148 -3.15 -19.30 -32.84
N VAL A 149 -3.55 -18.33 -33.67
CA VAL A 149 -3.92 -18.58 -35.08
C VAL A 149 -2.77 -19.23 -35.84
N ARG A 150 -1.54 -18.73 -35.68
CA ARG A 150 -0.36 -19.32 -36.32
C ARG A 150 -0.11 -20.76 -35.85
N ASN A 151 -0.37 -21.07 -34.59
CA ASN A 151 -0.23 -22.43 -34.06
C ASN A 151 -1.32 -23.37 -34.61
N TYR A 152 -2.55 -22.90 -34.77
CA TYR A 152 -3.65 -23.68 -35.37
C TYR A 152 -3.38 -24.04 -36.84
N PHE A 153 -2.86 -23.10 -37.64
CA PHE A 153 -2.54 -23.39 -39.04
C PHE A 153 -1.42 -24.41 -39.21
N LYS A 154 -0.48 -24.48 -38.26
CA LYS A 154 0.64 -25.43 -38.33
C LYS A 154 0.21 -26.89 -38.17
N THR A 155 -0.97 -27.15 -37.61
CA THR A 155 -1.48 -28.52 -37.38
C THR A 155 -2.23 -29.07 -38.60
N SER A 156 -2.68 -28.22 -39.52
CA SER A 156 -3.49 -28.64 -40.66
C SER A 156 -2.70 -29.32 -41.79
N ASP A 157 -1.38 -29.14 -41.84
CA ASP A 157 -0.54 -29.72 -42.90
C ASP A 157 -0.11 -31.18 -42.60
N VAL A 158 -0.49 -31.75 -41.46
CA VAL A 158 -0.06 -33.11 -41.04
C VAL A 158 -1.14 -34.18 -41.24
N VAL A 159 -2.35 -33.84 -41.71
CA VAL A 159 -3.50 -34.79 -41.76
C VAL A 159 -3.93 -35.14 -43.21
N SER A 160 -3.03 -35.06 -44.18
CA SER A 160 -3.34 -35.41 -45.59
C SER A 160 -2.58 -36.63 -46.13
N GLU A 161 -1.98 -37.46 -45.28
CA GLU A 161 -1.29 -38.67 -45.73
C GLU A 161 -1.37 -39.81 -44.72
N VAL A 162 -2.55 -40.46 -44.61
CA VAL A 162 -2.63 -41.92 -44.50
C VAL A 162 -3.93 -42.37 -45.15
N ASN A 163 -3.81 -42.70 -46.43
CA ASN A 163 -4.76 -43.53 -47.15
C ASN A 163 -4.53 -45.00 -46.79
N ASP A 164 -5.64 -45.73 -46.71
CA ASP A 164 -5.82 -47.16 -46.96
C ASP A 164 -5.13 -48.22 -46.09
N LYS A 165 -6.01 -49.07 -45.52
CA LYS A 165 -5.85 -50.45 -44.99
C LYS A 165 -5.72 -50.58 -43.48
N ASN A 166 -6.85 -50.72 -42.79
CA ASN A 166 -7.16 -51.98 -42.08
C ASN A 166 -8.58 -51.98 -41.52
N VAL A 167 -9.35 -53.02 -41.85
CA VAL A 167 -10.57 -53.43 -41.13
C VAL A 167 -10.16 -54.64 -40.26
N PRO A 168 -10.38 -54.60 -38.93
CA PRO A 168 -11.35 -55.53 -38.31
C PRO A 168 -12.16 -54.85 -37.19
N SER A 169 -13.49 -55.00 -37.14
CA SER A 169 -14.26 -56.12 -36.56
C SER A 169 -14.34 -56.11 -35.02
N LEU A 170 -15.59 -56.29 -34.58
CA LEU A 170 -16.19 -56.18 -33.24
C LEU A 170 -15.31 -56.54 -32.03
N GLY A 171 -15.45 -55.72 -30.98
CA GLY A 171 -15.17 -56.07 -29.59
C GLY A 171 -16.09 -55.29 -28.65
N VAL A 172 -17.15 -55.96 -28.17
CA VAL A 172 -18.06 -55.51 -27.11
C VAL A 172 -17.32 -55.52 -25.77
N VAL A 173 -17.31 -54.41 -25.03
CA VAL A 173 -17.09 -54.43 -23.57
C VAL A 173 -18.03 -53.42 -22.89
N SER A 174 -18.91 -53.97 -22.07
CA SER A 174 -19.72 -53.31 -21.06
C SER A 174 -18.89 -52.94 -19.83
N GLY A 175 -19.28 -51.88 -19.12
CA GLY A 175 -18.86 -51.57 -17.75
C GLY A 175 -18.84 -50.06 -17.52
N ASP A 176 -19.86 -49.43 -16.97
CA ASP A 176 -20.35 -49.44 -15.57
C ASP A 176 -19.80 -48.25 -14.76
N GLY A 177 -20.67 -47.65 -13.94
CA GLY A 177 -20.39 -46.61 -12.93
C GLY A 177 -20.00 -45.23 -13.49
N GLY A 178 -20.81 -44.18 -13.44
CA GLY A 178 -21.53 -43.71 -12.26
C GLY A 178 -20.60 -42.83 -11.43
N ASP A 179 -20.69 -41.51 -11.62
CA ASP A 179 -20.58 -40.55 -10.51
C ASP A 179 -21.08 -39.16 -10.94
N ASN A 180 -22.20 -38.80 -10.30
CA ASN A 180 -22.72 -37.45 -10.25
C ASN A 180 -21.93 -36.67 -9.20
N SER A 181 -21.31 -35.55 -9.57
CA SER A 181 -21.14 -34.46 -8.61
C SER A 181 -21.41 -33.12 -9.27
N ILE A 182 -22.57 -32.59 -8.89
CA ILE A 182 -23.02 -31.21 -9.03
C ILE A 182 -22.39 -30.41 -7.88
N THR A 183 -21.87 -29.22 -8.20
CA THR A 183 -22.00 -27.92 -7.50
C THR A 183 -21.09 -26.95 -8.25
N ASP A 184 -21.66 -26.11 -9.10
CA ASP A 184 -22.22 -24.79 -8.81
C ASP A 184 -21.14 -23.72 -8.54
N ASP A 185 -20.95 -22.91 -9.57
CA ASP A 185 -20.82 -21.46 -9.57
C ASP A 185 -20.38 -20.77 -8.26
N VAL A 186 -19.15 -20.25 -8.28
CA VAL A 186 -18.84 -18.97 -7.63
C VAL A 186 -18.08 -18.09 -8.62
N MET A 187 -18.77 -17.06 -9.09
CA MET A 187 -18.16 -15.89 -9.71
C MET A 187 -17.44 -15.03 -8.67
N SER A 188 -16.37 -14.38 -9.14
CA SER A 188 -16.18 -12.93 -9.04
C SER A 188 -14.94 -12.41 -8.30
N GLU A 189 -14.40 -11.36 -8.92
CA GLU A 189 -13.45 -10.34 -8.45
C GLU A 189 -11.98 -10.80 -8.34
N GLY A 190 -11.01 -10.21 -9.02
CA GLY A 190 -10.86 -8.83 -9.47
C GLY A 190 -9.41 -8.43 -9.21
N GLY A 191 -8.48 -9.00 -9.99
CA GLY A 191 -7.04 -8.80 -9.84
C GLY A 191 -6.59 -7.42 -10.33
N GLY A 192 -6.80 -6.39 -9.51
CA GLY A 192 -6.27 -5.05 -9.73
C GLY A 192 -4.79 -4.97 -9.34
N MET A 193 -3.88 -5.05 -10.31
CA MET A 193 -2.47 -4.68 -10.12
C MET A 193 -2.33 -3.15 -10.21
N SER A 194 -2.06 -2.50 -9.10
CA SER A 194 -1.73 -1.07 -9.02
C SER A 194 -0.21 -0.86 -9.13
N PRO A 195 0.30 -0.08 -10.11
CA PRO A 195 1.71 0.30 -10.15
C PRO A 195 1.97 1.60 -9.38
N GLY A 196 2.92 1.47 -8.45
CA GLY A 196 3.82 2.47 -7.86
C GLY A 196 3.55 3.96 -8.07
N MET A 197 3.30 4.66 -6.96
CA MET A 197 3.58 6.08 -6.81
C MET A 197 4.76 6.33 -5.87
N ASN A 198 5.84 6.81 -6.47
CA ASN A 198 6.91 7.53 -5.78
C ASN A 198 6.41 8.95 -5.48
N GLY A 199 6.30 9.33 -4.21
CA GLY A 199 6.18 10.75 -3.87
C GLY A 199 5.51 11.05 -2.54
N LEU A 200 6.06 10.60 -1.41
CA LEU A 200 5.79 11.25 -0.12
C LEU A 200 6.91 10.97 0.89
N LEU A 201 8.12 11.45 0.57
CA LEU A 201 9.32 11.20 1.37
C LEU A 201 9.98 12.53 1.75
N HIS A 202 9.22 13.47 2.31
CA HIS A 202 9.77 14.73 2.82
C HIS A 202 8.96 15.26 4.01
N LYS A 203 9.05 14.60 5.19
CA LYS A 203 8.83 15.31 6.48
C LYS A 203 9.20 14.58 7.78
N LEU A 204 10.07 13.58 7.75
CA LEU A 204 10.62 12.99 8.98
C LEU A 204 12.07 13.44 9.13
N LYS A 205 12.26 14.55 9.85
CA LYS A 205 13.60 15.06 10.20
C LYS A 205 14.12 14.20 11.35
N ASN A 206 14.91 13.19 11.01
CA ASN A 206 15.73 12.37 11.93
C ASN A 206 14.94 11.35 12.79
N MET A 207 14.76 10.13 12.29
CA MET A 207 14.62 8.96 13.16
C MET A 207 16.00 8.35 13.36
N SER A 208 16.48 8.30 14.60
CA SER A 208 17.73 7.65 14.96
C SER A 208 17.41 6.30 15.62
N MET A 209 18.06 5.24 15.15
CA MET A 209 18.10 3.97 15.87
C MET A 209 19.20 4.08 16.92
N THR A 210 18.84 3.90 18.18
CA THR A 210 19.82 3.72 19.26
C THR A 210 19.98 2.22 19.42
N HIS A 211 21.20 1.72 19.14
CA HIS A 211 21.58 0.34 19.36
C HIS A 211 21.70 0.03 20.85
#